data_AF-A0AAT9SSS8-F1
#
_entry.id   AF-A0AAT9SSS8-F1
#
_cell.length_a   1.000
_cell.length_b   1.000
_cell.length_c   1.000
_cell.angle_alpha   90.00
_cell.angle_beta   90.00
_cell.angle_gamma   90.00
#
_symmetry.space_group_name_H-M   'P 1'
#
loop_
_entity.id
_entity.type
_entity.pdbx_description
1 polymer ?
#
loop_
_entity_poly.entity_id
_entity_poly.type
_entity_poly.pdbx_seq_one_letter_code
_entity_poly.pdbx_strand_id
1 'polypeptide(L)'
;MTLKVTERRWPKILTQPAPIQYEEKDHMIKRTLSAAGIVVACCVAMLIVNILHFRFFTVNVVLYDALMDTVIAVVLVLAVYLAIVRRRSMLSGLEVALCVLIGFLLSSFYALSVPTIIDRSLSFYILEKIAQRGGGIQQSGFAQIFKDEYLPEHRLVDIRLTEQLNSGTVKIEDGCVSLTPRGEHMVAFSRFYRLNMLPKKREIMGKLSDDLVDPFRNSKQAADYKCKPKPN
;
A
#
# COMPACT_ATOMS: atom_id res chain seq x y z
N MET A 1 -4.55 85.87 37.34
CA MET A 1 -4.22 86.15 35.92
C MET A 1 -2.70 85.99 35.83
N THR A 2 -2.08 84.95 35.28
CA THR A 2 -2.40 83.93 34.27
C THR A 2 -1.63 82.65 34.64
N LEU A 3 -2.31 81.50 34.73
CA LEU A 3 -1.67 80.20 34.94
C LEU A 3 -1.03 79.73 33.63
N LYS A 4 0.30 79.52 33.62
CA LYS A 4 1.02 78.90 32.51
C LYS A 4 0.67 77.41 32.43
N VAL A 5 -0.04 77.02 31.38
CA VAL A 5 -0.28 75.62 31.01
C VAL A 5 1.03 75.07 30.45
N THR A 6 1.65 74.14 31.18
CA THR A 6 2.77 73.34 30.67
C THR A 6 2.22 72.27 29.73
N GLU A 7 2.48 72.40 28.42
CA GLU A 7 2.20 71.37 27.44
C GLU A 7 3.01 70.10 27.74
N ARG A 8 2.31 69.04 28.13
CA ARG A 8 2.89 67.71 28.38
C ARG A 8 3.05 67.01 27.02
N ARG A 9 4.25 67.07 26.46
CA ARG A 9 4.62 66.40 25.19
C ARG A 9 4.66 64.88 25.43
N TRP A 10 3.65 64.15 24.97
CA TRP A 10 3.65 62.70 24.98
C TRP A 10 4.76 62.16 24.05
N PRO A 11 5.53 61.14 24.47
CA PRO A 11 6.44 60.47 23.54
C PRO A 11 5.59 59.69 22.52
N LYS A 12 5.84 59.95 21.23
CA LYS A 12 5.34 59.08 20.14
C LYS A 12 5.97 57.70 20.35
N ILE A 13 5.21 56.78 20.92
CA ILE A 13 5.53 55.35 20.88
C ILE A 13 5.43 54.95 19.41
N LEU A 14 6.57 54.94 18.73
CA LEU A 14 6.73 54.29 17.44
C LEU A 14 6.52 52.79 17.71
N THR A 15 5.34 52.28 17.39
CA THR A 15 5.10 50.84 17.27
C THR A 15 5.90 50.34 16.05
N GLN A 16 7.19 50.08 16.23
CA GLN A 16 7.88 49.12 15.37
C GLN A 16 7.19 47.76 15.58
N PRO A 17 6.74 47.05 14.53
CA PRO A 17 6.33 45.66 14.69
C PRO A 17 7.54 44.90 15.23
N ALA A 18 7.36 44.23 16.35
CA ALA A 18 8.44 43.62 17.11
C ALA A 18 9.21 42.57 16.27
N PRO A 19 10.56 42.56 16.29
CA PRO A 19 11.39 41.60 15.53
C PRO A 19 11.12 40.13 15.89
N ILE A 20 10.55 39.88 17.07
CA ILE A 20 10.24 38.55 17.62
C ILE A 20 9.24 37.77 16.74
N GLN A 21 8.26 38.47 16.15
CA GLN A 21 7.19 37.80 15.40
C GLN A 21 7.62 37.32 14.00
N TYR A 22 8.71 37.89 13.46
CA TYR A 22 9.27 37.48 12.18
C TYR A 22 10.19 36.27 12.34
N GLU A 23 11.01 36.26 13.39
CA GLU A 23 11.97 35.20 13.69
C GLU A 23 11.29 33.86 14.06
N GLU A 24 10.16 33.92 14.78
CA GLU A 24 9.33 32.75 15.11
C GLU A 24 8.71 32.09 13.86
N LYS A 25 8.25 32.91 12.89
CA LYS A 25 7.70 32.42 11.63
C LYS A 25 8.75 31.74 10.77
N ASP A 26 9.95 32.32 10.66
CA ASP A 26 11.04 31.75 9.88
C ASP A 26 11.51 30.41 10.45
N HIS A 27 11.54 30.29 11.78
CA HIS A 27 11.89 29.04 12.45
C HIS A 27 10.83 27.96 12.22
N MET A 28 9.54 28.32 12.30
CA MET A 28 8.43 27.41 12.01
C MET A 28 8.47 26.91 10.55
N ILE A 29 8.70 27.81 9.59
CA ILE A 29 8.77 27.46 8.15
C ILE A 29 9.91 26.48 7.89
N LYS A 30 11.12 26.74 8.41
CA LYS A 30 12.28 25.85 8.22
C LYS A 30 12.05 24.45 8.81
N ARG A 31 11.37 24.35 9.95
CA ARG A 31 11.00 23.06 10.56
C ARG A 31 10.01 22.29 9.69
N THR A 32 8.94 22.96 9.23
CA THR A 32 7.94 22.34 8.36
C THR A 32 8.55 21.87 7.04
N LEU A 33 9.43 22.68 6.42
CA LEU A 33 10.15 22.31 5.19
C LEU A 33 11.07 21.11 5.42
N SER A 34 11.78 21.06 6.55
CA SER A 34 12.65 19.92 6.88
C SER A 34 11.85 18.63 7.09
N ALA A 35 10.72 18.72 7.79
CA ALA A 35 9.82 17.59 8.03
C ALA A 35 9.21 17.07 6.72
N ALA A 36 8.66 17.97 5.90
CA ALA A 36 8.15 17.63 4.57
C ALA A 36 9.24 17.03 3.67
N GLY A 37 10.46 17.57 3.75
CA GLY A 37 11.62 17.07 3.02
C GLY A 37 11.94 15.60 3.34
N ILE A 38 11.88 15.18 4.60
CA ILE A 38 12.10 13.78 5.00
C ILE A 38 11.01 12.87 4.41
N VAL A 39 9.74 13.26 4.52
CA VAL A 39 8.62 12.46 4.00
C VAL A 39 8.73 12.31 2.48
N VAL A 40 8.97 13.41 1.77
CA VAL A 40 9.16 13.38 0.31
C VAL A 40 10.38 12.54 -0.07
N ALA A 41 11.49 12.66 0.67
CA ALA A 41 12.68 11.86 0.43
C ALA A 41 12.40 10.36 0.58
N CYS A 42 11.62 9.93 1.59
CA CYS A 42 11.20 8.54 1.73
C CYS A 42 10.43 8.04 0.49
N CYS A 43 9.44 8.80 0.03
CA CYS A 43 8.65 8.43 -1.14
C CYS A 43 9.51 8.37 -2.42
N VAL A 44 10.36 9.37 -2.64
CA VAL A 44 11.25 9.41 -3.82
C VAL A 44 12.27 8.28 -3.78
N ALA A 45 12.91 8.04 -2.62
CA ALA A 45 13.84 6.94 -2.44
C ALA A 45 13.14 5.60 -2.69
N MET A 46 11.90 5.43 -2.23
CA MET A 46 11.12 4.22 -2.48
C MET A 46 10.89 4.00 -3.98
N LEU A 47 10.47 5.03 -4.72
CA LEU A 47 10.27 4.92 -6.17
C LEU A 47 11.57 4.54 -6.89
N ILE A 48 12.70 5.15 -6.51
CA ILE A 48 14.01 4.84 -7.10
C ILE A 48 14.40 3.40 -6.81
N VAL A 49 14.34 2.97 -5.55
CA VAL A 49 14.69 1.60 -5.14
C VAL A 49 13.80 0.59 -5.87
N ASN A 50 12.49 0.82 -5.92
CA ASN A 50 11.56 -0.08 -6.56
C ASN A 50 11.76 -0.18 -8.08
N ILE A 51 11.97 0.94 -8.77
CA ILE A 51 12.29 0.94 -10.22
C ILE A 51 13.59 0.19 -10.49
N LEU A 52 14.62 0.39 -9.66
CA LEU A 52 15.89 -0.32 -9.81
C LEU A 52 15.75 -1.82 -9.52
N HIS A 53 15.04 -2.18 -8.45
CA HIS A 53 14.74 -3.57 -8.12
C HIS A 53 14.04 -4.27 -9.29
N PHE A 54 12.89 -3.76 -9.71
CA PHE A 54 12.05 -4.41 -10.73
C PHE A 54 12.73 -4.49 -12.10
N ARG A 55 13.68 -3.60 -12.40
CA ARG A 55 14.41 -3.61 -13.67
C ARG A 55 15.61 -4.56 -13.69
N PHE A 56 16.32 -4.70 -12.57
CA PHE A 56 17.63 -5.36 -12.54
C PHE A 56 17.67 -6.65 -11.72
N PHE A 57 16.71 -6.89 -10.83
CA PHE A 57 16.69 -8.05 -9.94
C PHE A 57 15.42 -8.86 -10.14
N THR A 58 15.44 -10.10 -9.64
CA THR A 58 14.32 -11.03 -9.75
C THR A 58 13.27 -10.74 -8.69
N VAL A 59 12.02 -10.65 -9.11
CA VAL A 59 10.85 -10.48 -8.23
C VAL A 59 10.16 -11.83 -8.08
N ASN A 60 10.03 -12.32 -6.85
CA ASN A 60 9.38 -13.59 -6.53
C ASN A 60 7.90 -13.36 -6.23
N VAL A 61 7.60 -12.39 -5.37
CA VAL A 61 6.24 -12.04 -4.98
C VAL A 61 6.16 -10.52 -4.87
N VAL A 62 5.50 -9.90 -5.86
CA VAL A 62 5.44 -8.44 -6.05
C VAL A 62 5.17 -7.68 -4.75
N LEU A 63 4.20 -8.14 -3.95
CA LEU A 63 3.86 -7.50 -2.68
C LEU A 63 5.02 -7.52 -1.67
N TYR A 64 5.63 -8.68 -1.44
CA TYR A 64 6.67 -8.83 -0.43
C TYR A 64 7.93 -8.08 -0.84
N ASP A 65 8.26 -8.13 -2.13
CA ASP A 65 9.42 -7.44 -2.68
C ASP A 65 9.25 -5.91 -2.65
N ALA A 66 8.07 -5.39 -3.00
CA ALA A 66 7.78 -3.94 -2.91
C ALA A 66 7.72 -3.42 -1.46
N LEU A 67 7.27 -4.23 -0.49
CA LEU A 67 7.35 -3.87 0.93
C LEU A 67 8.80 -3.89 1.43
N MET A 68 9.62 -4.83 0.95
CA MET A 68 11.06 -4.84 1.25
C MET A 68 11.74 -3.59 0.69
N ASP A 69 11.41 -3.18 -0.53
CA ASP A 69 11.91 -1.92 -1.11
C ASP A 69 11.57 -0.70 -0.26
N THR A 70 10.36 -0.69 0.32
CA THR A 70 9.94 0.36 1.25
C THR A 70 10.82 0.41 2.50
N VAL A 71 11.14 -0.76 3.08
CA VAL A 71 12.06 -0.86 4.22
C VAL A 71 13.44 -0.36 3.84
N ILE A 72 13.99 -0.82 2.71
CA ILE A 72 15.31 -0.42 2.22
C ILE A 72 15.37 1.10 2.01
N ALA A 73 14.38 1.68 1.34
CA ALA A 73 14.32 3.11 1.08
C ALA A 73 14.29 3.95 2.36
N VAL A 74 13.49 3.54 3.34
CA VAL A 74 13.42 4.22 4.64
C VAL A 74 14.74 4.13 5.41
N VAL A 75 15.39 2.96 5.40
CA VAL A 75 16.72 2.78 6.02
C VAL A 75 17.75 3.68 5.35
N LEU A 76 17.75 3.78 4.02
CA LEU A 76 18.66 4.66 3.27
C LEU A 76 18.44 6.13 3.61
N VAL A 77 17.18 6.60 3.63
CA VAL A 77 16.86 7.98 3.97
C VAL A 77 17.24 8.29 5.42
N LEU A 78 16.97 7.38 6.35
CA LEU A 78 17.36 7.53 7.75
C LEU A 78 18.89 7.58 7.91
N ALA A 79 19.63 6.71 7.22
CA ALA A 79 21.09 6.70 7.23
C ALA A 79 21.67 8.03 6.71
N VAL A 80 21.16 8.53 5.58
CA VAL A 80 21.56 9.83 5.02
C VAL A 80 21.21 10.98 5.97
N TYR A 81 20.02 10.94 6.57
CA TYR A 81 19.60 11.94 7.55
C TYR A 81 20.54 11.98 8.76
N LEU A 82 20.85 10.82 9.34
CA LEU A 82 21.75 10.71 10.50
C LEU A 82 23.18 11.14 10.18
N ALA A 83 23.70 10.80 8.99
CA ALA A 83 25.07 11.10 8.59
C ALA A 83 25.28 12.60 8.27
N ILE A 84 24.34 13.24 7.57
CA ILE A 84 24.55 14.56 6.96
C ILE A 84 23.64 15.63 7.58
N VAL A 85 22.35 15.32 7.69
CA VAL A 85 21.31 16.34 7.97
C VAL A 85 21.14 16.58 9.46
N ARG A 86 21.34 15.56 10.30
CA ARG A 86 21.06 15.62 11.74
C ARG A 86 21.79 16.75 12.47
N ARG A 87 23.02 17.07 12.07
CA ARG A 87 23.80 18.17 12.68
C ARG A 87 23.22 19.55 12.40
N ARG A 88 22.45 19.70 11.32
CA ARG A 88 21.84 20.98 10.88
C ARG A 88 20.33 21.03 11.14
N SER A 89 19.72 19.89 11.45
CA SER A 89 18.30 19.76 11.65
C SER A 89 17.87 20.32 13.01
N MET A 90 16.81 21.13 12.99
CA MET A 90 16.15 21.65 14.20
C MET A 90 15.04 20.71 14.72
N LEU A 91 14.83 19.57 14.06
CA LEU A 91 13.85 18.55 14.45
C LEU A 91 14.35 17.72 15.63
N SER A 92 13.45 17.48 16.57
CA SER A 92 13.60 16.52 17.66
C SER A 92 13.58 15.07 17.13
N GLY A 93 14.08 14.13 17.95
CA GLY A 93 14.08 12.70 17.58
C GLY A 93 12.66 12.15 17.34
N LEU A 94 11.67 12.62 18.09
CA LEU A 94 10.27 12.23 17.94
C LEU A 94 9.68 12.73 16.61
N GLU A 95 9.96 13.97 16.23
CA GLU A 95 9.50 14.52 14.94
C GLU A 95 10.09 13.77 13.76
N VAL A 96 11.38 13.41 13.82
CA VAL A 96 12.03 12.58 12.80
C VAL A 96 11.38 11.20 12.74
N ALA A 97 11.15 10.56 13.89
CA ALA A 97 10.51 9.26 13.95
C ALA A 97 9.09 9.29 13.35
N LEU A 98 8.31 10.34 13.63
CA LEU A 98 6.98 10.53 13.03
C LEU A 98 7.06 10.78 11.52
N CYS A 99 8.00 11.61 11.05
CA CYS A 99 8.19 11.85 9.61
C CYS A 99 8.58 10.56 8.88
N VAL A 100 9.48 9.76 9.46
CA VAL A 100 9.88 8.46 8.92
C VAL A 100 8.70 7.50 8.91
N LEU A 101 7.92 7.42 9.99
CA LEU A 101 6.73 6.58 10.07
C LEU A 101 5.69 6.97 9.00
N ILE A 102 5.41 8.27 8.84
CA ILE A 102 4.50 8.77 7.80
C ILE A 102 5.02 8.40 6.41
N GLY A 103 6.32 8.63 6.15
CA GLY A 103 6.95 8.26 4.87
C GLY A 103 6.88 6.76 4.59
N PHE A 104 7.10 5.92 5.62
CA PHE A 104 6.97 4.46 5.54
C PHE A 104 5.54 4.04 5.21
N LEU A 105 4.54 4.63 5.86
CA LEU A 105 3.13 4.33 5.60
C LEU A 105 2.69 4.74 4.19
N LEU A 106 3.10 5.93 3.72
CA LEU A 106 2.82 6.38 2.36
C LEU A 106 3.50 5.48 1.30
N SER A 107 4.75 5.11 1.55
CA SER A 107 5.50 4.20 0.67
C SER A 107 4.86 2.80 0.63
N SER A 108 4.41 2.30 1.79
CA SER A 108 3.70 1.03 1.90
C SER A 108 2.34 1.08 1.18
N PHE A 109 1.64 2.22 1.26
CA PHE A 109 0.41 2.44 0.51
C PHE A 109 0.64 2.36 -1.00
N TYR A 110 1.74 2.95 -1.51
CA TYR A 110 2.14 2.80 -2.90
C TYR A 110 2.40 1.33 -3.26
N ALA A 111 3.21 0.60 -2.48
CA ALA A 111 3.52 -0.82 -2.72
C ALA A 111 2.25 -1.70 -2.81
N LEU A 112 1.29 -1.44 -1.91
CA LEU A 112 0.00 -2.13 -1.88
C LEU A 112 -0.91 -1.74 -3.05
N SER A 113 -0.92 -0.47 -3.45
CA SER A 113 -1.95 0.06 -4.36
C SER A 113 -1.53 0.08 -5.82
N VAL A 114 -0.25 0.24 -6.13
CA VAL A 114 0.21 0.42 -7.51
C VAL A 114 0.67 -0.92 -8.10
N PRO A 115 1.89 -1.42 -7.81
CA PRO A 115 2.35 -2.64 -8.46
C PRO A 115 1.51 -3.86 -8.07
N THR A 116 1.10 -3.98 -6.81
CA THR A 116 0.34 -5.14 -6.34
C THR A 116 -1.08 -5.19 -6.90
N ILE A 117 -1.80 -4.06 -7.03
CA ILE A 117 -3.13 -4.07 -7.63
C ILE A 117 -3.03 -4.31 -9.14
N ILE A 118 -2.10 -3.67 -9.84
CA ILE A 118 -1.95 -3.85 -11.29
C ILE A 118 -1.65 -5.32 -11.61
N ASP A 119 -0.76 -5.97 -10.86
CA ASP A 119 -0.43 -7.40 -11.04
C ASP A 119 -1.62 -8.35 -10.82
N ARG A 120 -2.54 -8.01 -9.91
CA ARG A 120 -3.55 -8.95 -9.39
C ARG A 120 -5.00 -8.60 -9.74
N SER A 121 -5.23 -7.47 -10.38
CA SER A 121 -6.59 -6.91 -10.56
C SER A 121 -7.28 -7.47 -11.79
N LEU A 122 -8.29 -8.30 -11.56
CA LEU A 122 -9.25 -8.69 -12.59
C LEU A 122 -9.94 -7.47 -13.24
N SER A 123 -10.12 -6.38 -12.50
CA SER A 123 -10.77 -5.17 -13.02
C SER A 123 -9.92 -4.45 -14.06
N PHE A 124 -8.59 -4.36 -13.87
CA PHE A 124 -7.71 -3.78 -14.88
C PHE A 124 -7.68 -4.65 -16.13
N TYR A 125 -7.57 -5.97 -15.96
CA TYR A 125 -7.65 -6.92 -17.08
C TYR A 125 -8.95 -6.76 -17.90
N ILE A 126 -10.11 -6.62 -17.25
CA ILE A 126 -11.39 -6.37 -17.93
C ILE A 126 -11.31 -5.10 -18.80
N LEU A 127 -10.79 -4.00 -18.25
CA LEU A 127 -10.66 -2.74 -18.98
C LEU A 127 -9.72 -2.86 -20.18
N GLU A 128 -8.58 -3.54 -20.00
CA GLU A 128 -7.61 -3.79 -21.07
C GLU A 128 -8.24 -4.63 -22.19
N LYS A 129 -8.98 -5.70 -21.85
CA LYS A 129 -9.68 -6.51 -22.85
C LYS A 129 -10.77 -5.75 -23.59
N ILE A 130 -11.52 -4.90 -22.89
CA ILE A 130 -12.53 -4.03 -23.53
C ILE A 130 -11.84 -3.07 -24.50
N ALA A 131 -10.75 -2.43 -24.08
CA ALA A 131 -9.99 -1.51 -24.92
C ALA A 131 -9.39 -2.20 -26.15
N GLN A 132 -8.81 -3.40 -25.98
CA GLN A 132 -8.27 -4.22 -27.07
C GLN A 132 -9.32 -4.59 -28.12
N ARG A 133 -10.59 -4.67 -27.74
CA ARG A 133 -11.73 -5.00 -28.63
C ARG A 133 -12.48 -3.76 -29.14
N GLY A 134 -11.86 -2.57 -29.06
CA GLY A 134 -12.45 -1.34 -29.59
C GLY A 134 -13.47 -0.67 -28.66
N GLY A 135 -13.42 -0.97 -27.36
CA GLY A 135 -14.21 -0.26 -26.34
C GLY A 135 -15.49 -0.97 -25.89
N GLY A 136 -15.77 -2.19 -26.37
CA GLY A 136 -16.96 -2.95 -25.96
C GLY A 136 -16.79 -4.47 -26.07
N ILE A 137 -17.44 -5.19 -25.16
CA ILE A 137 -17.54 -6.65 -25.15
C ILE A 137 -18.96 -7.03 -24.72
N GLN A 138 -19.56 -8.01 -25.38
CA GLN A 138 -20.84 -8.55 -24.95
C GLN A 138 -20.73 -9.19 -23.56
N GLN A 139 -21.63 -8.85 -22.64
CA GLN A 139 -21.59 -9.32 -21.25
C GLN A 139 -21.52 -10.86 -21.13
N SER A 140 -22.26 -11.59 -21.98
CA SER A 140 -22.27 -13.05 -22.00
C SER A 140 -20.92 -13.67 -22.38
N GLY A 141 -20.04 -12.93 -23.06
CA GLY A 141 -18.71 -13.40 -23.47
C GLY A 141 -17.68 -13.43 -22.34
N PHE A 142 -17.92 -12.73 -21.22
CA PHE A 142 -16.92 -12.63 -20.14
C PHE A 142 -16.57 -13.96 -19.49
N ALA A 143 -17.54 -14.89 -19.36
CA ALA A 143 -17.25 -16.22 -18.82
C ALA A 143 -16.22 -16.97 -19.66
N GLN A 144 -16.31 -16.84 -20.99
CA GLN A 144 -15.37 -17.44 -21.92
C GLN A 144 -14.01 -16.72 -21.85
N ILE A 145 -14.00 -15.39 -21.85
CA ILE A 145 -12.76 -14.60 -21.75
C ILE A 145 -11.98 -14.95 -20.47
N PHE A 146 -12.65 -15.16 -19.34
CA PHE A 146 -11.95 -15.54 -18.11
C PHE A 146 -11.36 -16.95 -18.19
N LYS A 147 -12.08 -17.90 -18.78
CA LYS A 147 -11.63 -19.29 -18.87
C LYS A 147 -10.53 -19.46 -19.92
N ASP A 148 -10.76 -18.93 -21.11
CA ASP A 148 -9.98 -19.24 -22.31
C ASP A 148 -8.85 -18.22 -22.54
N GLU A 149 -8.92 -17.02 -21.93
CA GLU A 149 -7.90 -15.96 -22.09
C GLU A 149 -7.23 -15.60 -20.76
N TYR A 150 -7.98 -15.22 -19.72
CA TYR A 150 -7.38 -14.66 -18.49
C TYR A 150 -6.48 -15.65 -17.76
N LEU A 151 -6.96 -16.89 -17.56
CA LEU A 151 -6.20 -17.94 -16.91
C LEU A 151 -4.89 -18.27 -17.64
N PRO A 152 -4.89 -18.54 -18.97
CA PRO A 152 -3.65 -18.85 -19.69
C PRO A 152 -2.75 -17.62 -19.93
N GLU A 153 -3.29 -16.47 -20.33
CA GLU A 153 -2.47 -15.27 -20.67
C GLU A 153 -1.67 -14.77 -19.46
N HIS A 154 -2.27 -14.78 -18.27
CA HIS A 154 -1.59 -14.40 -17.04
C HIS A 154 -0.91 -15.57 -16.32
N ARG A 155 -0.93 -16.79 -16.90
CA ARG A 155 -0.52 -18.04 -16.22
C ARG A 155 -1.03 -18.09 -14.78
N LEU A 156 -2.29 -17.70 -14.57
CA LEU A 156 -2.78 -17.30 -13.26
C LEU A 156 -2.67 -18.44 -12.25
N VAL A 157 -2.98 -19.67 -12.67
CA VAL A 157 -2.88 -20.85 -11.80
C VAL A 157 -1.43 -21.06 -11.35
N ASP A 158 -0.48 -21.02 -12.27
CA ASP A 158 0.94 -21.25 -11.98
C ASP A 158 1.49 -20.19 -11.01
N ILE A 159 1.19 -18.91 -11.27
CA ILE A 159 1.66 -17.80 -10.44
C ILE A 159 1.07 -17.92 -9.03
N ARG A 160 -0.25 -18.11 -8.90
CA ARG A 160 -0.90 -18.17 -7.58
C ARG A 160 -0.43 -19.40 -6.80
N LEU A 161 -0.22 -20.53 -7.46
CA LEU A 161 0.32 -21.72 -6.82
C LEU A 161 1.78 -21.51 -6.37
N THR A 162 2.60 -20.87 -7.20
CA THR A 162 3.99 -20.50 -6.86
C THR A 162 4.04 -19.53 -5.67
N GLU A 163 3.14 -18.56 -5.59
CA GLU A 163 3.01 -17.66 -4.43
C GLU A 163 2.67 -18.43 -3.14
N GLN A 164 1.78 -19.42 -3.22
CA GLN A 164 1.45 -20.27 -2.07
C GLN A 164 2.63 -21.15 -1.65
N LEU A 165 3.40 -21.68 -2.61
CA LEU A 165 4.62 -22.44 -2.34
C LEU A 165 5.68 -21.56 -1.66
N ASN A 166 5.95 -20.37 -2.20
CA ASN A 166 6.92 -19.42 -1.65
C ASN A 166 6.54 -18.93 -0.26
N SER A 167 5.24 -18.80 0.03
CA SER A 167 4.75 -18.45 1.38
C SER A 167 4.64 -19.64 2.34
N GLY A 168 4.86 -20.87 1.84
CA GLY A 168 4.80 -22.10 2.63
C GLY A 168 3.39 -22.48 3.09
N THR A 169 2.34 -22.01 2.42
CA THR A 169 0.94 -22.34 2.75
C THR A 169 0.46 -23.63 2.06
N VAL A 170 1.09 -24.01 0.95
CA VAL A 170 0.86 -25.29 0.27
C VAL A 170 2.16 -26.02 0.02
N LYS A 171 2.06 -27.31 -0.27
CA LYS A 171 3.15 -28.16 -0.75
C LYS A 171 2.65 -29.04 -1.90
N ILE A 172 3.56 -29.42 -2.78
CA ILE A 172 3.29 -30.35 -3.88
C ILE A 172 4.11 -31.61 -3.64
N GLU A 173 3.44 -32.74 -3.47
CA GLU A 173 4.04 -34.06 -3.28
C GLU A 173 3.40 -35.03 -4.27
N ASP A 174 4.19 -35.69 -5.12
CA ASP A 174 3.71 -36.64 -6.13
C ASP A 174 2.59 -36.09 -7.04
N GLY A 175 2.68 -34.80 -7.40
CA GLY A 175 1.66 -34.11 -8.20
C GLY A 175 0.39 -33.72 -7.42
N CYS A 176 0.31 -34.04 -6.13
CA CYS A 176 -0.78 -33.62 -5.25
C CYS A 176 -0.46 -32.30 -4.54
N VAL A 177 -1.33 -31.30 -4.71
CA VAL A 177 -1.28 -30.05 -3.97
C VAL A 177 -2.03 -30.21 -2.64
N SER A 178 -1.36 -29.95 -1.52
CA SER A 178 -1.97 -30.03 -0.18
C SER A 178 -1.61 -28.83 0.69
N LEU A 179 -2.47 -28.50 1.66
CA LEU A 179 -2.23 -27.44 2.63
C LEU A 179 -1.14 -27.86 3.63
N THR A 180 -0.33 -26.91 4.06
CA THR A 180 0.53 -27.05 5.24
C THR A 180 -0.25 -26.66 6.50
N PRO A 181 0.26 -26.90 7.72
CA PRO A 181 -0.37 -26.39 8.94
C PRO A 181 -0.58 -24.86 8.91
N ARG A 182 0.39 -24.13 8.32
CA ARG A 182 0.26 -22.68 8.09
C ARG A 182 -0.87 -22.35 7.12
N GLY A 183 -1.02 -23.13 6.04
CA GLY A 183 -2.13 -23.02 5.11
C GLY A 183 -3.49 -23.23 5.77
N GLU A 184 -3.62 -24.25 6.60
CA GLU A 184 -4.85 -24.54 7.36
C GLU A 184 -5.24 -23.37 8.27
N HIS A 185 -4.29 -22.79 9.00
CA HIS A 185 -4.54 -21.60 9.81
C HIS A 185 -4.99 -20.40 8.97
N MET A 186 -4.38 -20.20 7.79
CA MET A 186 -4.76 -19.12 6.88
C MET A 186 -6.18 -19.31 6.33
N VAL A 187 -6.57 -20.55 5.99
CA VAL A 187 -7.93 -20.89 5.56
C VAL A 187 -8.93 -20.64 6.68
N ALA A 188 -8.64 -21.09 7.91
CA ALA A 188 -9.49 -20.87 9.07
C ALA A 188 -9.70 -19.37 9.33
N PHE A 189 -8.62 -18.58 9.32
CA PHE A 189 -8.68 -17.13 9.45
C PHE A 189 -9.51 -16.49 8.33
N SER A 190 -9.29 -16.87 7.07
CA SER A 190 -10.05 -16.32 5.95
C SER A 190 -11.54 -16.62 6.05
N ARG A 191 -11.92 -17.84 6.45
CA ARG A 191 -13.33 -18.21 6.68
C ARG A 191 -13.93 -17.40 7.81
N PHE A 192 -13.23 -17.30 8.94
CA PHE A 192 -13.68 -16.48 10.07
C PHE A 192 -13.91 -15.02 9.63
N TYR A 193 -12.96 -14.41 8.93
CA TYR A 193 -13.08 -13.03 8.49
C TYR A 193 -14.25 -12.83 7.52
N ARG A 194 -14.44 -13.75 6.56
CA ARG A 194 -15.58 -13.69 5.62
C ARG A 194 -16.93 -13.77 6.32
N LEU A 195 -17.07 -14.65 7.29
CA LEU A 195 -18.33 -14.89 7.99
C LEU A 195 -18.68 -13.80 9.02
N ASN A 196 -17.66 -13.17 9.62
CA ASN A 196 -17.86 -12.28 10.77
C ASN A 196 -17.56 -10.80 10.50
N MET A 197 -16.64 -10.50 9.58
CA MET A 197 -16.11 -9.14 9.37
C MET A 197 -16.47 -8.54 8.02
N LEU A 198 -16.78 -9.36 7.00
CA LEU A 198 -17.22 -8.83 5.71
C LEU A 198 -18.67 -8.29 5.76
N PRO A 199 -19.00 -7.32 4.90
CA PRO A 199 -20.38 -6.85 4.75
C PRO A 199 -21.33 -8.01 4.44
N LYS A 200 -22.40 -8.14 5.23
CA LYS A 200 -23.39 -9.22 5.09
C LYS A 200 -24.16 -9.18 3.76
N LYS A 201 -24.22 -8.02 3.12
CA LYS A 201 -24.92 -7.80 1.86
C LYS A 201 -24.11 -6.88 0.95
N ARG A 202 -24.04 -7.20 -0.34
CA ARG A 202 -23.38 -6.40 -1.37
C ARG A 202 -24.21 -6.41 -2.66
N GLU A 203 -24.18 -5.30 -3.38
CA GLU A 203 -24.80 -5.24 -4.70
C GLU A 203 -24.00 -6.07 -5.72
N ILE A 204 -24.72 -6.95 -6.43
CA ILE A 204 -24.21 -7.77 -7.53
C ILE A 204 -25.20 -7.58 -8.69
N MET A 205 -24.76 -6.88 -9.74
CA MET A 205 -25.57 -6.63 -10.95
C MET A 205 -26.97 -6.05 -10.64
N GLY A 206 -27.04 -5.00 -9.80
CA GLY A 206 -28.30 -4.34 -9.44
C GLY A 206 -29.12 -5.03 -8.35
N LYS A 207 -28.65 -6.15 -7.79
CA LYS A 207 -29.34 -6.89 -6.72
C LYS A 207 -28.50 -6.97 -5.45
N LEU A 208 -29.10 -6.67 -4.31
CA LEU A 208 -28.45 -6.82 -3.02
C LEU A 208 -28.44 -8.31 -2.60
N SER A 209 -27.26 -8.92 -2.49
CA SER A 209 -27.06 -10.35 -2.20
C SER A 209 -26.05 -10.59 -1.08
N ASP A 210 -26.16 -11.72 -0.39
CA ASP A 210 -25.22 -12.23 0.62
C ASP A 210 -24.27 -13.33 0.09
N ASP A 211 -24.33 -13.63 -1.20
CA ASP A 211 -23.60 -14.75 -1.84
C ASP A 211 -22.08 -14.76 -1.59
N LEU A 212 -21.48 -13.61 -1.27
CA LEU A 212 -20.04 -13.47 -1.06
C LEU A 212 -19.57 -13.70 0.39
N VAL A 213 -20.50 -13.80 1.35
CA VAL A 213 -20.21 -14.05 2.77
C VAL A 213 -19.77 -15.51 2.96
N ASP A 214 -20.49 -16.46 2.36
CA ASP A 214 -20.08 -17.86 2.25
C ASP A 214 -20.25 -18.37 0.82
N PRO A 215 -19.27 -18.12 -0.07
CA PRO A 215 -19.35 -18.57 -1.46
C PRO A 215 -19.28 -20.10 -1.61
N PHE A 216 -18.90 -20.82 -0.55
CA PHE A 216 -18.73 -22.27 -0.59
C PHE A 216 -19.93 -23.04 -0.03
N ARG A 217 -20.96 -22.34 0.49
CA ARG A 217 -22.20 -22.93 1.07
C ARG A 217 -22.86 -23.97 0.17
N ASN A 218 -22.83 -23.74 -1.14
CA ASN A 218 -23.43 -24.59 -2.18
C ASN A 218 -22.37 -25.14 -3.16
N SER A 219 -21.12 -25.32 -2.71
CA SER A 219 -20.04 -25.78 -3.59
C SER A 219 -20.28 -27.21 -4.09
N LYS A 220 -20.13 -27.43 -5.41
CA LYS A 220 -20.19 -28.77 -6.01
C LYS A 220 -18.86 -29.48 -5.77
N GLN A 221 -18.86 -30.58 -5.02
CA GLN A 221 -17.66 -31.41 -4.78
C GLN A 221 -17.36 -32.42 -5.89
N ALA A 222 -18.06 -32.33 -7.01
CA ALA A 222 -18.02 -33.31 -8.08
C ALA A 222 -16.75 -33.13 -8.91
N ALA A 223 -15.67 -33.78 -8.52
CA ALA A 223 -14.53 -33.94 -9.40
C ALA A 223 -13.66 -35.16 -9.11
N ASP A 224 -13.05 -35.63 -10.20
CA ASP A 224 -12.14 -36.75 -10.36
C ASP A 224 -10.68 -36.43 -9.98
N TYR A 225 -10.36 -35.15 -9.72
CA TYR A 225 -9.00 -34.68 -9.39
C TYR A 225 -8.56 -34.89 -7.93
N LYS A 226 -9.26 -35.72 -7.15
CA LYS A 226 -8.88 -35.97 -5.75
C LYS A 226 -7.57 -36.73 -5.68
N CYS A 227 -6.63 -36.23 -4.88
CA CYS A 227 -5.45 -37.01 -4.52
C CYS A 227 -5.85 -38.24 -3.71
N LYS A 228 -5.11 -39.33 -3.87
CA LYS A 228 -5.25 -40.48 -2.96
C LYS A 228 -4.80 -40.04 -1.55
N PRO A 229 -5.54 -40.40 -0.48
CA PRO A 229 -5.06 -40.14 0.87
C PRO A 229 -3.73 -40.85 1.08
N LYS A 230 -2.74 -40.16 1.65
CA LYS A 230 -1.49 -40.78 2.07
C LYS A 230 -1.84 -41.87 3.10
N PRO A 231 -1.34 -43.11 2.95
CA PRO A 231 -1.39 -44.06 4.05
C PRO A 231 -0.59 -43.48 5.22
N ASN A 232 -1.19 -43.52 6.42
CA ASN A 232 -0.56 -43.11 7.67
C ASN A 232 0.72 -43.90 7.93
#